data_AF-D2HZK5-F1
#
_entry.id   AF-D2HZK5-F1
#
_cell.length_a   1.000
_cell.length_b   1.000
_cell.length_c   1.000
_cell.angle_alpha   90.00
_cell.angle_beta   90.00
_cell.angle_gamma   90.00
#
_symmetry.space_group_name_H-M   'P 1'
#
loop_
_entity.id
_entity.type
_entity.pdbx_description
1 polymer ?
#
loop_
_entity_poly.entity_id
_entity_poly.type
_entity_poly.pdbx_seq_one_letter_code
_entity_poly.pdbx_strand_id
1 'polypeptide(L)'
;LDPGRLLHRGPQAPQSLAAHPDNQVPDGSPRAVSCTSEGDPARHGEQHEARHYCIPLQDLRTTFPHGLPPRFGMQVRTFNEACLMVRRPALELLRYLKNTNFAHPAVRYVLYGEKGTGKTLSLCHVIHFCAKQDWLILHIPDAHLWVKNCRDLLQSTYNKQRFDQPMEASSWLKNFKTVNERFLSQIKVQEKYVWNKRESTEKGRPLGEVVEQGLTRVRNATDAVGIVLKELKSQSRLGAFRLLVAVDGVNALWGRTTLKREDKSPVAPEELALVHSLRKMVRNDWHGGAIVLTLSQTGSLFKPRKAYLPQELLGKEGFDALDPFIPILVSNYSPKEFESCIQYYLENSWLQHEK
;
A
#
# COMPACT_ATOMS: atom_id res chain seq x y z
N LEU A 1 0.16 -63.74 34.15
CA LEU A 1 0.98 -64.83 33.60
C LEU A 1 1.82 -64.22 32.48
N ASP A 2 3.00 -63.72 32.82
CA ASP A 2 4.11 -63.47 31.89
C ASP A 2 4.89 -64.80 31.72
N PRO A 3 5.64 -65.07 30.62
CA PRO A 3 6.75 -64.21 30.17
C PRO A 3 7.03 -64.19 28.63
N GLY A 4 7.95 -63.30 28.22
CA GLY A 4 8.26 -63.00 26.82
C GLY A 4 9.37 -63.84 26.15
N ARG A 5 9.77 -63.44 24.93
CA ARG A 5 11.17 -63.13 24.55
C ARG A 5 11.33 -62.77 23.06
N LEU A 6 12.25 -61.84 22.85
CA LEU A 6 12.80 -61.30 21.59
C LEU A 6 13.47 -62.35 20.69
N LEU A 7 13.58 -62.06 19.38
CA LEU A 7 14.81 -62.29 18.60
C LEU A 7 15.01 -61.24 17.47
N HIS A 8 16.28 -60.88 17.30
CA HIS A 8 16.92 -59.91 16.39
C HIS A 8 16.69 -60.13 14.88
N ARG A 9 16.85 -59.08 14.05
CA ARG A 9 17.93 -58.86 13.04
C ARG A 9 17.57 -57.70 12.07
N GLY A 10 18.39 -56.65 11.97
CA GLY A 10 18.42 -55.75 10.78
C GLY A 10 19.57 -56.14 9.84
N PRO A 11 19.96 -55.34 8.84
CA PRO A 11 19.22 -54.41 7.97
C PRO A 11 19.36 -54.81 6.47
N GLN A 12 18.40 -54.46 5.60
CA GLN A 12 18.63 -54.48 4.14
C GLN A 12 17.98 -53.27 3.47
N ALA A 13 18.80 -52.49 2.76
CA ALA A 13 18.40 -51.43 1.86
C ALA A 13 17.61 -51.99 0.65
N PRO A 14 16.91 -51.11 -0.09
CA PRO A 14 17.41 -50.86 -1.44
C PRO A 14 17.34 -49.38 -1.86
N GLN A 15 18.51 -48.91 -2.31
CA GLN A 15 18.73 -48.18 -3.58
C GLN A 15 17.62 -47.29 -4.13
N SER A 16 17.83 -45.99 -3.91
CA SER A 16 17.77 -44.90 -4.91
C SER A 16 17.14 -45.21 -6.29
N LEU A 17 15.97 -44.63 -6.52
CA LEU A 17 15.55 -44.15 -7.83
C LEU A 17 15.32 -42.64 -7.72
N ALA A 18 16.26 -41.89 -8.27
CA ALA A 18 16.14 -40.46 -8.48
C ALA A 18 14.99 -40.20 -9.47
N ALA A 19 13.90 -39.63 -9.00
CA ALA A 19 12.88 -39.03 -9.84
C ALA A 19 13.09 -37.51 -9.81
N HIS A 20 13.53 -36.97 -10.92
CA HIS A 20 13.48 -35.53 -11.20
C HIS A 20 12.06 -35.02 -10.93
N PRO A 21 11.87 -33.94 -10.14
CA PRO A 21 10.61 -33.23 -10.18
C PRO A 21 10.59 -32.43 -11.48
N ASP A 22 9.91 -32.97 -12.48
CA ASP A 22 9.48 -32.21 -13.65
C ASP A 22 8.64 -31.03 -13.15
N ASN A 23 9.27 -29.87 -13.19
CA ASN A 23 8.68 -28.58 -12.86
C ASN A 23 7.85 -28.14 -14.07
N GLN A 24 6.77 -28.87 -14.37
CA GLN A 24 5.80 -28.46 -15.38
C GLN A 24 4.81 -27.49 -14.73
N VAL A 25 5.04 -26.21 -14.99
CA VAL A 25 4.02 -25.16 -14.93
C VAL A 25 2.81 -25.67 -15.73
N PRO A 26 1.57 -25.60 -15.22
CA PRO A 26 0.42 -25.96 -16.03
C PRO A 26 0.35 -24.95 -17.19
N ASP A 27 0.61 -25.45 -18.39
CA ASP A 27 0.49 -24.70 -19.62
C ASP A 27 -0.97 -24.25 -19.80
N GLY A 28 -1.13 -23.01 -20.25
CA GLY A 28 -2.39 -22.27 -20.16
C GLY A 28 -3.50 -22.91 -20.98
N SER A 29 -4.64 -23.13 -20.33
CA SER A 29 -5.92 -23.24 -21.03
C SER A 29 -6.10 -22.04 -21.99
N PRO A 30 -6.82 -22.21 -23.12
CA PRO A 30 -6.93 -21.19 -24.15
C PRO A 30 -7.40 -19.89 -23.51
N ARG A 31 -6.52 -18.88 -23.55
CA ARG A 31 -6.63 -17.63 -22.80
C ARG A 31 -8.00 -16.99 -23.06
N ALA A 32 -8.82 -16.99 -22.03
CA ALA A 32 -10.02 -16.19 -21.84
C ALA A 32 -9.95 -14.85 -22.61
N VAL A 33 -10.99 -14.51 -23.37
CA VAL A 33 -11.07 -13.26 -24.14
C VAL A 33 -10.94 -12.03 -23.23
N SER A 34 -11.33 -12.18 -21.96
CA SER A 34 -11.29 -11.13 -20.94
C SER A 34 -9.90 -10.91 -20.33
N CYS A 35 -9.00 -11.90 -20.41
CA CYS A 35 -7.66 -11.86 -19.81
C CYS A 35 -6.58 -11.49 -20.84
N THR A 36 -5.55 -10.78 -20.39
CA THR A 36 -4.35 -10.50 -21.19
C THR A 36 -3.23 -11.45 -20.81
N SER A 37 -2.44 -11.86 -21.79
CA SER A 37 -1.21 -12.60 -21.58
C SER A 37 -0.07 -11.75 -21.04
N GLU A 38 -0.17 -10.43 -21.19
CA GLU A 38 0.80 -9.48 -20.66
C GLU A 38 0.53 -9.29 -19.17
N GLY A 39 1.41 -9.85 -18.33
CA GLY A 39 1.35 -9.71 -16.88
C GLY A 39 2.23 -8.57 -16.35
N ASP A 40 3.10 -7.99 -17.18
CA ASP A 40 3.97 -6.89 -16.78
C ASP A 40 3.24 -5.54 -16.88
N PRO A 41 2.95 -4.87 -15.73
CA PRO A 41 2.28 -3.57 -15.74
C PRO A 41 3.07 -2.49 -16.48
N ALA A 42 4.39 -2.65 -16.68
CA ALA A 42 5.20 -1.71 -17.44
C ALA A 42 4.95 -1.79 -18.95
N ARG A 43 4.38 -2.89 -19.46
CA ARG A 43 4.09 -3.10 -20.89
C ARG A 43 2.64 -2.86 -21.25
N HIS A 44 1.80 -2.54 -20.26
CA HIS A 44 0.41 -2.18 -20.51
C HIS A 44 0.30 -0.89 -21.34
N GLY A 45 -0.69 -0.88 -22.21
CA GLY A 45 -0.97 0.18 -23.19
C GLY A 45 -2.44 0.17 -23.55
N GLU A 46 -2.86 1.03 -24.49
CA GLU A 46 -4.26 1.20 -24.87
C GLU A 46 -4.88 -0.08 -25.45
N GLN A 47 -4.08 -0.92 -26.11
CA GLN A 47 -4.51 -2.23 -26.62
C GLN A 47 -4.93 -3.21 -25.52
N HIS A 48 -4.44 -3.01 -24.29
CA HIS A 48 -4.76 -3.84 -23.13
C HIS A 48 -5.94 -3.29 -22.32
N GLU A 49 -6.51 -2.14 -22.71
CA GLU A 49 -7.66 -1.54 -22.03
C GLU A 49 -8.83 -2.52 -21.96
N ALA A 50 -9.44 -2.62 -20.77
CA ALA A 50 -10.53 -3.52 -20.41
C ALA A 50 -10.12 -5.00 -20.31
N ARG A 51 -8.84 -5.37 -20.39
CA ARG A 51 -8.39 -6.75 -20.14
C ARG A 51 -7.92 -6.93 -18.69
N HIS A 52 -8.05 -8.14 -18.18
CA HIS A 52 -7.56 -8.53 -16.86
C HIS A 52 -6.15 -9.11 -16.97
N TYR A 53 -5.19 -8.55 -16.26
CA TYR A 53 -3.87 -9.16 -16.10
C TYR A 53 -3.80 -9.82 -14.73
N CYS A 54 -3.12 -10.95 -14.64
CA CYS A 54 -3.04 -11.69 -13.38
C CYS A 54 -1.74 -11.40 -12.66
N ILE A 55 -1.86 -11.06 -11.38
CA ILE A 55 -0.76 -10.80 -10.46
C ILE A 55 -0.40 -12.14 -9.79
N PRO A 56 0.85 -12.61 -9.89
CA PRO A 56 1.28 -13.80 -9.17
C PRO A 56 1.01 -13.66 -7.67
N LEU A 57 0.49 -14.71 -7.02
CA LEU A 57 0.15 -14.66 -5.59
C LEU A 57 1.36 -14.35 -4.69
N GLN A 58 2.58 -14.68 -5.14
CA GLN A 58 3.82 -14.31 -4.46
C GLN A 58 4.06 -12.79 -4.51
N ASP A 59 3.87 -12.17 -5.67
CA ASP A 59 3.97 -10.72 -5.86
C ASP A 59 2.89 -10.00 -5.05
N LEU A 60 1.69 -10.59 -4.95
CA LEU A 60 0.60 -10.03 -4.16
C LEU A 60 0.95 -9.97 -2.67
N ARG A 61 1.55 -11.03 -2.11
CA ARG A 61 1.94 -11.08 -0.68
C ARG A 61 3.09 -10.12 -0.35
N THR A 62 4.03 -9.95 -1.28
CA THR A 62 5.19 -9.08 -1.10
C THR A 62 4.84 -7.60 -1.33
N THR A 63 4.08 -7.30 -2.38
CA THR A 63 3.72 -5.92 -2.75
C THR A 63 2.53 -5.39 -1.95
N PHE A 64 1.56 -6.25 -1.63
CA PHE A 64 0.33 -5.90 -0.93
C PHE A 64 0.08 -6.80 0.29
N PRO A 65 0.98 -6.79 1.31
CA PRO A 65 0.69 -7.45 2.59
C PRO A 65 -0.55 -6.86 3.27
N HIS A 66 -0.86 -5.60 2.94
CA HIS A 66 -2.06 -4.87 3.31
C HIS A 66 -2.44 -3.89 2.19
N GLY A 67 -3.69 -3.46 2.17
CA GLY A 67 -4.17 -2.39 1.28
C GLY A 67 -4.90 -2.83 0.03
N LEU A 68 -5.09 -4.13 -0.17
CA LEU A 68 -6.14 -4.58 -1.08
C LEU A 68 -7.51 -4.25 -0.49
N PRO A 69 -8.46 -3.73 -1.30
CA PRO A 69 -9.83 -3.57 -0.86
C PRO A 69 -10.38 -4.90 -0.30
N PRO A 70 -11.08 -4.93 0.83
CA PRO A 70 -11.53 -6.17 1.46
C PRO A 70 -12.34 -7.10 0.53
N ARG A 71 -13.20 -6.51 -0.32
CA ARG A 71 -13.99 -7.26 -1.32
C ARG A 71 -13.10 -7.90 -2.39
N PHE A 72 -12.06 -7.21 -2.83
CA PHE A 72 -11.10 -7.77 -3.77
C PHE A 72 -10.27 -8.88 -3.10
N GLY A 73 -9.87 -8.70 -1.83
CA GLY A 73 -9.22 -9.75 -1.05
C GLY A 73 -10.08 -11.02 -0.91
N MET A 74 -11.40 -10.90 -0.79
CA MET A 74 -12.32 -12.04 -0.84
C MET A 74 -12.35 -12.70 -2.22
N GLN A 75 -12.48 -11.90 -3.28
CA GLN A 75 -12.45 -12.39 -4.67
C GLN A 75 -11.19 -13.21 -4.96
N VAL A 76 -10.01 -12.69 -4.58
CA VAL A 76 -8.74 -13.40 -4.77
C VAL A 76 -8.70 -14.73 -4.02
N ARG A 77 -9.25 -14.78 -2.79
CA ARG A 77 -9.32 -16.03 -2.01
C ARG A 77 -10.29 -17.04 -2.62
N THR A 78 -11.39 -16.57 -3.19
CA THR A 78 -12.42 -17.43 -3.79
C THR A 78 -11.99 -17.98 -5.14
N PHE A 79 -11.41 -17.15 -6.01
CA PHE A 79 -10.96 -17.58 -7.34
C PHE A 79 -9.56 -18.21 -7.32
N ASN A 80 -8.82 -18.05 -6.22
CA ASN A 80 -7.42 -18.46 -6.09
C ASN A 80 -6.50 -17.82 -7.15
N GLU A 81 -6.93 -16.69 -7.71
CA GLU A 81 -6.21 -15.87 -8.67
C GLU A 81 -6.41 -14.38 -8.36
N ALA A 82 -5.40 -13.56 -8.68
CA ALA A 82 -5.46 -12.12 -8.47
C ALA A 82 -5.41 -11.38 -9.80
N CYS A 83 -6.53 -11.37 -10.52
CA CYS A 83 -6.61 -10.69 -11.81
C CYS A 83 -7.25 -9.30 -11.67
N LEU A 84 -6.57 -8.29 -12.22
CA LEU A 84 -6.92 -6.87 -12.11
C LEU A 84 -7.14 -6.30 -13.51
N MET A 85 -8.23 -5.56 -13.70
CA MET A 85 -8.56 -4.94 -14.98
C MET A 85 -7.68 -3.72 -15.28
N VAL A 86 -7.11 -3.66 -16.48
CA VAL A 86 -6.38 -2.49 -16.99
C VAL A 86 -7.38 -1.42 -17.42
N ARG A 87 -7.36 -0.28 -16.73
CA ARG A 87 -8.28 0.86 -16.96
C ARG A 87 -7.57 2.10 -17.48
N ARG A 88 -8.31 2.95 -18.21
CA ARG A 88 -7.78 4.21 -18.76
C ARG A 88 -7.10 5.13 -17.73
N PRO A 89 -7.69 5.42 -16.55
CA PRO A 89 -7.07 6.34 -15.59
C PRO A 89 -5.73 5.81 -15.06
N ALA A 90 -5.61 4.49 -14.91
CA ALA A 90 -4.36 3.85 -14.51
C ALA A 90 -3.31 3.94 -15.64
N LEU A 91 -3.69 3.64 -16.90
CA LEU A 91 -2.79 3.77 -18.04
C LEU A 91 -2.26 5.21 -18.23
N GLU A 92 -3.13 6.20 -18.06
CA GLU A 92 -2.77 7.62 -18.10
C GLU A 92 -1.74 7.96 -17.02
N LEU A 93 -2.02 7.56 -15.78
CA LEU A 93 -1.11 7.78 -14.65
C LEU A 93 0.24 7.05 -14.84
N LEU A 94 0.22 5.82 -15.35
CA LEU A 94 1.44 5.07 -15.69
C LEU A 94 2.26 5.79 -16.76
N ARG A 95 1.61 6.41 -17.76
CA ARG A 95 2.29 7.22 -18.79
C ARG A 95 2.95 8.45 -18.18
N TYR A 96 2.28 9.13 -17.25
CA TYR A 96 2.89 10.26 -16.53
C TYR A 96 4.10 9.83 -15.70
N LEU A 97 4.00 8.71 -14.99
CA LEU A 97 5.12 8.18 -14.18
C LEU A 97 6.31 7.75 -15.03
N LYS A 98 6.08 7.13 -16.19
CA LYS A 98 7.16 6.78 -17.14
C LYS A 98 7.90 8.00 -17.67
N ASN A 99 7.18 9.11 -17.89
CA ASN A 99 7.74 10.35 -18.43
C ASN A 99 8.16 11.34 -17.34
N THR A 100 8.14 10.95 -16.06
CA THR A 100 8.48 11.85 -14.95
C THR A 100 9.98 12.07 -14.89
N ASN A 101 10.40 13.34 -14.90
CA ASN A 101 11.78 13.70 -14.64
C ASN A 101 12.03 13.83 -13.13
N PHE A 102 12.86 12.95 -12.59
CA PHE A 102 13.18 12.87 -11.17
C PHE A 102 14.03 14.04 -10.62
N ALA A 103 14.56 14.89 -11.50
CA ALA A 103 15.21 16.14 -11.10
C ALA A 103 14.21 17.24 -10.69
N HIS A 104 12.96 17.15 -11.15
CA HIS A 104 11.90 18.07 -10.76
C HIS A 104 11.29 17.71 -9.40
N PRO A 105 10.64 18.68 -8.71
CA PRO A 105 9.93 18.39 -7.47
C PRO A 105 8.86 17.31 -7.67
N ALA A 106 8.60 16.54 -6.61
CA ALA A 106 7.68 15.42 -6.63
C ALA A 106 6.29 15.85 -7.09
N VAL A 107 5.85 15.28 -8.21
CA VAL A 107 4.54 15.57 -8.80
C VAL A 107 3.45 14.92 -7.97
N ARG A 108 2.36 15.66 -7.71
CA ARG A 108 1.19 15.21 -6.97
C ARG A 108 0.07 14.84 -7.93
N TYR A 109 -0.32 13.58 -7.94
CA TYR A 109 -1.46 13.05 -8.69
C TYR A 109 -2.61 12.76 -7.72
N VAL A 110 -3.82 13.19 -8.05
CA VAL A 110 -5.02 12.97 -7.21
C VAL A 110 -6.09 12.24 -8.01
N LEU A 111 -6.29 10.97 -7.67
CA LEU A 111 -7.37 10.13 -8.19
C LEU A 111 -8.67 10.45 -7.46
N TYR A 112 -9.67 10.95 -8.19
CA TYR A 112 -10.99 11.29 -7.66
C TYR A 112 -12.12 10.70 -8.50
N GLY A 113 -13.33 10.66 -7.96
CA GLY A 113 -14.50 10.08 -8.63
C GLY A 113 -15.49 9.48 -7.65
N GLU A 114 -16.64 9.05 -8.15
CA GLU A 114 -17.77 8.58 -7.34
C GLU A 114 -17.45 7.36 -6.46
N LYS A 115 -18.30 7.10 -5.48
CA LYS A 115 -18.13 5.93 -4.59
C LYS A 115 -18.23 4.64 -5.40
N GLY A 116 -17.19 3.80 -5.31
CA GLY A 116 -17.18 2.47 -5.94
C GLY A 116 -16.60 2.42 -7.35
N THR A 117 -16.03 3.51 -7.88
CA THR A 117 -15.48 3.55 -9.24
C THR A 117 -14.12 2.86 -9.44
N GLY A 118 -13.54 2.22 -8.42
CA GLY A 118 -12.26 1.50 -8.56
C GLY A 118 -10.98 2.36 -8.43
N LYS A 119 -11.05 3.52 -7.76
CA LYS A 119 -9.88 4.37 -7.45
C LYS A 119 -8.75 3.61 -6.75
N THR A 120 -9.06 2.91 -5.66
CA THR A 120 -8.08 2.13 -4.90
C THR A 120 -7.44 1.03 -5.75
N LEU A 121 -8.20 0.34 -6.59
CA LEU A 121 -7.64 -0.67 -7.50
C LEU A 121 -6.73 -0.06 -8.57
N SER A 122 -7.07 1.14 -9.06
CA SER A 122 -6.21 1.90 -9.97
C SER A 122 -4.89 2.31 -9.27
N LEU A 123 -4.96 2.69 -8.00
CA LEU A 123 -3.77 2.95 -7.17
C LEU A 123 -2.95 1.67 -6.96
N CYS A 124 -3.57 0.52 -6.68
CA CYS A 124 -2.88 -0.76 -6.59
C CYS A 124 -2.18 -1.15 -7.89
N HIS A 125 -2.79 -0.91 -9.05
CA HIS A 125 -2.15 -1.14 -10.35
C HIS A 125 -0.85 -0.32 -10.49
N VAL A 126 -0.87 0.94 -10.08
CA VAL A 126 0.30 1.82 -10.08
C VAL A 126 1.37 1.37 -9.08
N ILE A 127 0.96 0.95 -7.87
CA ILE A 127 1.89 0.41 -6.88
C ILE A 127 2.58 -0.84 -7.42
N HIS A 128 1.84 -1.76 -8.06
CA HIS A 128 2.40 -2.97 -8.65
C HIS A 128 3.41 -2.64 -9.76
N PHE A 129 3.10 -1.64 -10.59
CA PHE A 129 4.05 -1.12 -11.59
C PHE A 129 5.34 -0.61 -10.95
N CYS A 130 5.25 0.26 -9.95
CA CYS A 130 6.43 0.83 -9.30
C CYS A 130 7.24 -0.24 -8.55
N ALA A 131 6.58 -1.23 -7.94
CA ALA A 131 7.25 -2.34 -7.28
C ALA A 131 8.06 -3.19 -8.27
N LYS A 132 7.54 -3.44 -9.47
CA LYS A 132 8.27 -4.14 -10.54
C LYS A 132 9.45 -3.35 -11.11
N GLN A 133 9.45 -2.03 -10.94
CA GLN A 133 10.55 -1.15 -11.35
C GLN A 133 11.57 -0.87 -10.24
N ASP A 134 11.53 -1.63 -9.14
CA ASP A 134 12.40 -1.46 -7.96
C ASP A 134 12.31 -0.05 -7.35
N TRP A 135 11.11 0.50 -7.23
CA TRP A 135 10.86 1.71 -6.44
C TRP A 135 10.64 1.37 -4.97
N LEU A 136 11.00 2.29 -4.08
CA LEU A 136 10.62 2.25 -2.68
C LEU A 136 9.16 2.65 -2.53
N ILE A 137 8.34 1.73 -2.01
CA ILE A 137 6.89 1.89 -1.92
C ILE A 137 6.49 2.30 -0.51
N LEU A 138 6.02 3.53 -0.39
CA LEU A 138 5.39 4.04 0.82
C LEU A 138 3.88 4.06 0.61
N HIS A 139 3.22 2.97 0.99
CA HIS A 139 1.78 2.80 0.83
C HIS A 139 1.05 2.97 2.15
N ILE A 140 0.00 3.80 2.15
CA ILE A 140 -0.95 3.96 3.25
C ILE A 140 -2.33 3.57 2.72
N PRO A 141 -2.87 2.42 3.16
CA PRO A 141 -4.04 1.81 2.52
C PRO A 141 -5.38 2.46 2.87
N ASP A 142 -5.48 3.12 4.01
CA ASP A 142 -6.65 3.93 4.37
C ASP A 142 -6.26 4.91 5.48
N ALA A 143 -6.02 6.17 5.10
CA ALA A 143 -5.70 7.24 6.04
C ALA A 143 -6.87 7.54 6.99
N HIS A 144 -8.11 7.13 6.67
CA HIS A 144 -9.24 7.33 7.58
C HIS A 144 -9.10 6.51 8.87
N LEU A 145 -8.40 5.37 8.84
CA LEU A 145 -8.16 4.56 10.03
C LEU A 145 -7.29 5.28 11.06
N TRP A 146 -6.46 6.25 10.64
CA TRP A 146 -5.62 7.02 11.55
C TRP A 146 -6.38 8.15 12.24
N VAL A 147 -7.57 8.53 11.77
CA VAL A 147 -8.35 9.65 12.33
C VAL A 147 -9.66 9.22 13.00
N LYS A 148 -9.94 7.92 13.06
CA LYS A 148 -11.12 7.35 13.72
C LYS A 148 -10.80 6.02 14.42
N ASN A 149 -11.62 5.64 15.39
CA ASN A 149 -11.59 4.33 16.04
C ASN A 149 -10.22 3.91 16.61
N CYS A 150 -9.39 4.88 17.02
CA CYS A 150 -8.14 4.59 17.70
C CYS A 150 -8.45 4.18 19.15
N ARG A 151 -7.96 3.02 19.57
CA ARG A 151 -8.20 2.48 20.91
C ARG A 151 -7.30 3.14 21.96
N ASP A 152 -6.03 3.29 21.62
CA ASP A 152 -4.99 3.77 22.53
C ASP A 152 -4.37 5.05 21.97
N LEU A 153 -4.83 6.19 22.48
CA LEU A 153 -4.27 7.50 22.15
C LEU A 153 -3.37 7.95 23.30
N LEU A 154 -2.06 8.03 23.05
CA LEU A 154 -1.08 8.40 24.08
C LEU A 154 -0.58 9.82 23.84
N GLN A 155 -0.31 10.58 24.90
CA GLN A 155 0.41 11.84 24.74
C GLN A 155 1.86 11.55 24.32
N SER A 156 2.31 12.23 23.27
CA SER A 156 3.65 11.99 22.72
C SER A 156 4.74 12.45 23.68
N THR A 157 5.77 11.61 23.82
CA THR A 157 6.93 11.94 24.65
C THR A 157 7.87 12.92 23.98
N TYR A 158 7.93 12.90 22.64
CA TYR A 158 8.75 13.81 21.84
C TYR A 158 8.11 15.20 21.73
N ASN A 159 6.79 15.26 21.51
CA ASN A 159 6.06 16.53 21.46
C ASN A 159 4.79 16.47 22.30
N LYS A 160 4.81 17.16 23.45
CA LYS A 160 3.68 17.19 24.41
C LYS A 160 2.36 17.71 23.83
N GLN A 161 2.39 18.48 22.74
CA GLN A 161 1.18 18.98 22.08
C GLN A 161 0.56 17.95 21.11
N ARG A 162 1.23 16.82 20.88
CA ARG A 162 0.77 15.79 19.95
C ARG A 162 0.39 14.49 20.65
N PHE A 163 -0.36 13.69 19.93
CA PHE A 163 -0.77 12.36 20.32
C PHE A 163 -0.18 11.29 19.40
N ASP A 164 0.24 10.21 20.03
CA ASP A 164 0.81 9.03 19.40
C ASP A 164 -0.23 7.92 19.28
N GLN A 165 -0.13 7.15 18.20
CA GLN A 165 -1.05 6.08 17.81
C GLN A 165 -0.23 4.80 17.58
N PRO A 166 0.23 4.16 18.67
CA PRO A 166 1.26 3.13 18.60
C PRO A 166 0.80 1.86 17.87
N MET A 167 -0.49 1.51 17.97
CA MET A 167 -1.04 0.31 17.35
C MET A 167 -1.10 0.44 15.82
N GLU A 168 -1.60 1.58 15.33
CA GLU A 168 -1.66 1.91 13.91
C GLU A 168 -0.25 2.04 13.33
N ALA A 169 0.65 2.69 14.06
CA ALA A 169 2.05 2.85 13.67
C ALA A 169 2.78 1.51 13.56
N SER A 170 2.65 0.62 14.56
CA SER A 170 3.28 -0.71 14.56
C SER A 170 2.74 -1.60 13.43
N SER A 171 1.43 -1.60 13.22
CA SER A 171 0.79 -2.32 12.11
C SER A 171 1.35 -1.85 10.76
N TRP A 172 1.45 -0.54 10.56
CA TRP A 172 2.02 0.03 9.34
C TRP A 172 3.51 -0.31 9.18
N LEU A 173 4.34 -0.18 10.23
CA LEU A 173 5.77 -0.53 10.20
C LEU A 173 6.01 -1.99 9.82
N LYS A 174 5.18 -2.90 10.33
CA LYS A 174 5.28 -4.34 10.01
C LYS A 174 5.10 -4.57 8.53
N ASN A 175 4.11 -3.91 7.93
CA ASN A 175 3.85 -4.05 6.51
C ASN A 175 4.89 -3.33 5.67
N PHE A 176 5.32 -2.14 6.09
CA PHE A 176 6.40 -1.39 5.43
C PHE A 176 7.70 -2.21 5.37
N LYS A 177 8.01 -2.95 6.43
CA LYS A 177 9.16 -3.88 6.47
C LYS A 177 9.05 -4.95 5.40
N THR A 178 7.91 -5.62 5.28
CA THR A 178 7.69 -6.68 4.29
C THR A 178 7.81 -6.18 2.85
N VAL A 179 7.28 -4.99 2.56
CA VAL A 179 7.29 -4.44 1.19
C VAL A 179 8.69 -4.00 0.76
N ASN A 180 9.46 -3.39 1.66
CA ASN A 180 10.70 -2.69 1.32
C ASN A 180 11.97 -3.33 1.91
N GLU A 181 11.92 -4.61 2.28
CA GLU A 181 13.00 -5.32 2.98
C GLU A 181 14.39 -5.10 2.35
N ARG A 182 14.46 -5.11 1.02
CA ARG A 182 15.68 -4.87 0.24
C ARG A 182 16.31 -3.49 0.47
N PHE A 183 15.49 -2.45 0.61
CA PHE A 183 15.95 -1.08 0.80
C PHE A 183 16.33 -0.77 2.25
N LEU A 184 15.76 -1.49 3.21
CA LEU A 184 16.00 -1.25 4.64
C LEU A 184 17.45 -1.45 5.06
N SER A 185 18.17 -2.36 4.41
CA SER A 185 19.60 -2.61 4.66
C SER A 185 20.51 -1.61 3.94
N GLN A 186 20.06 -1.06 2.82
CA GLN A 186 20.83 -0.14 1.97
C GLN A 186 20.76 1.31 2.49
N ILE A 187 19.58 1.73 2.95
CA ILE A 187 19.34 3.10 3.44
C ILE A 187 19.96 3.24 4.83
N LYS A 188 20.87 4.20 4.99
CA LYS A 188 21.57 4.47 6.25
C LYS A 188 21.10 5.77 6.87
N VAL A 189 20.77 5.75 8.14
CA VAL A 189 20.26 6.90 8.87
C VAL A 189 21.32 8.02 8.94
N GLN A 190 20.93 9.27 8.70
CA GLN A 190 21.84 10.42 8.65
C GLN A 190 22.00 11.18 9.97
N GLU A 191 21.10 10.94 10.91
CA GLU A 191 21.07 11.59 12.22
C GLU A 191 21.13 10.55 13.35
N LYS A 192 21.40 11.02 14.57
CA LYS A 192 21.27 10.22 15.78
C LYS A 192 19.84 10.37 16.32
N TYR A 193 19.18 9.24 16.59
CA TYR A 193 17.85 9.23 17.18
C TYR A 193 17.88 8.61 18.58
N VAL A 194 17.41 9.36 19.57
CA VAL A 194 17.36 8.92 20.97
C VAL A 194 15.94 8.44 21.27
N TRP A 195 15.80 7.16 21.62
CA TRP A 195 14.51 6.55 21.92
C TRP A 195 14.15 6.68 23.40
N ASN A 196 15.15 6.52 24.26
CA ASN A 196 15.06 6.55 25.71
C ASN A 196 16.41 6.98 26.29
N LYS A 197 16.49 7.26 27.59
CA LYS A 197 17.75 7.62 28.27
C LYS A 197 18.89 6.61 28.08
N ARG A 198 18.58 5.34 27.76
CA ARG A 198 19.55 4.24 27.62
C ARG A 198 19.76 3.78 26.17
N GLU A 199 18.89 4.18 25.24
CA GLU A 199 18.89 3.64 23.89
C GLU A 199 18.81 4.73 22.85
N SER A 200 19.73 4.66 21.90
CA SER A 200 19.79 5.52 20.74
C SER A 200 20.27 4.74 19.53
N THR A 201 19.75 5.09 18.36
CA THR A 201 20.27 4.66 17.07
C THR A 201 21.24 5.73 16.59
N GLU A 202 22.50 5.36 16.41
CA GLU A 202 23.55 6.26 15.94
C GLU A 202 23.47 6.48 14.41
N LYS A 203 24.10 7.56 13.96
CA LYS A 203 24.24 7.87 12.53
C LYS A 203 24.96 6.73 11.80
N GLY A 204 24.50 6.40 10.60
CA GLY A 204 25.09 5.41 9.71
C GLY A 204 24.54 3.98 9.86
N ARG A 205 23.66 3.74 10.84
CA ARG A 205 22.95 2.46 10.99
C ARG A 205 21.89 2.29 9.89
N PRO A 206 21.56 1.04 9.50
CA PRO A 206 20.53 0.79 8.49
C PRO A 206 19.14 1.21 8.99
N LEU A 207 18.29 1.67 8.08
CA LEU A 207 16.91 2.08 8.37
C LEU A 207 16.08 0.92 8.94
N GLY A 208 16.43 -0.33 8.59
CA GLY A 208 15.82 -1.53 9.15
C GLY A 208 15.86 -1.59 10.68
N GLU A 209 16.91 -1.09 11.32
CA GLU A 209 17.02 -1.08 12.80
C GLU A 209 16.03 -0.10 13.44
N VAL A 210 15.75 1.03 12.79
CA VAL A 210 14.73 1.99 13.25
C VAL A 210 13.35 1.34 13.18
N VAL A 211 13.07 0.62 12.08
CA VAL A 211 11.80 -0.10 11.89
C VAL A 211 11.66 -1.21 12.92
N GLU A 212 12.70 -2.01 13.15
CA GLU A 212 12.70 -3.08 14.15
C GLU A 212 12.53 -2.55 15.57
N GLN A 213 13.20 -1.45 15.92
CA GLN A 213 13.04 -0.80 17.22
C GLN A 213 11.58 -0.36 17.46
N GLY A 214 10.92 0.19 16.44
CA GLY A 214 9.50 0.56 16.51
C GLY A 214 8.56 -0.64 16.64
N LEU A 215 8.93 -1.79 16.06
CA LEU A 215 8.16 -3.04 16.17
C LEU A 215 8.34 -3.72 17.52
N THR A 216 9.57 -3.76 18.05
CA THR A 216 9.87 -4.33 19.37
C THR A 216 9.29 -3.46 20.48
N ARG A 217 9.33 -2.14 20.33
CA ARG A 217 8.81 -1.18 21.30
C ARG A 217 7.66 -0.36 20.71
N VAL A 218 6.48 -0.96 20.76
CA VAL A 218 5.24 -0.40 20.21
C VAL A 218 4.96 1.02 20.69
N ARG A 219 5.31 1.39 21.93
CA ARG A 219 5.15 2.77 22.44
C ARG A 219 5.88 3.83 21.60
N ASN A 220 7.04 3.49 21.04
CA ASN A 220 7.86 4.40 20.23
C ASN A 220 7.60 4.22 18.73
N ALA A 221 6.65 3.37 18.34
CA ALA A 221 6.35 3.08 16.94
C ALA A 221 5.97 4.35 16.16
N THR A 222 5.20 5.25 16.77
CA THR A 222 4.78 6.50 16.12
C THR A 222 5.98 7.39 15.76
N ASP A 223 6.92 7.55 16.71
CA ASP A 223 8.15 8.30 16.48
C ASP A 223 9.02 7.61 15.41
N ALA A 224 9.09 6.27 15.43
CA ALA A 224 9.81 5.51 14.42
C ALA A 224 9.23 5.72 13.01
N VAL A 225 7.90 5.77 12.86
CA VAL A 225 7.27 6.14 11.59
C VAL A 225 7.68 7.56 11.17
N GLY A 226 7.59 8.53 12.08
CA GLY A 226 8.00 9.90 11.80
C GLY A 226 9.46 10.03 11.33
N ILE A 227 10.36 9.27 11.97
CA ILE A 227 11.78 9.18 11.60
C ILE A 227 11.95 8.56 10.21
N VAL A 228 11.31 7.42 9.95
CA VAL A 228 11.36 6.75 8.64
C VAL A 228 10.92 7.70 7.53
N LEU A 229 9.79 8.39 7.71
CA LEU A 229 9.29 9.36 6.74
C LEU A 229 10.26 10.54 6.53
N LYS A 230 10.86 11.05 7.61
CA LYS A 230 11.85 12.14 7.54
C LYS A 230 13.10 11.71 6.75
N GLU A 231 13.64 10.53 7.05
CA GLU A 231 14.86 10.02 6.44
C GLU A 231 14.64 9.68 4.95
N LEU A 232 13.53 9.02 4.61
CA LEU A 232 13.18 8.73 3.22
C LEU A 232 13.07 10.01 2.38
N LYS A 233 12.45 11.05 2.93
CA LYS A 233 12.32 12.35 2.28
C LYS A 233 13.65 13.11 2.14
N SER A 234 14.55 12.97 3.12
CA SER A 234 15.89 13.55 3.06
C SER A 234 16.73 12.89 1.96
N GLN A 235 16.72 11.55 1.94
CA GLN A 235 17.57 10.75 1.06
C GLN A 235 17.06 10.60 -0.37
N SER A 236 15.77 10.79 -0.63
CA SER A 236 15.23 10.80 -2.00
C SER A 236 15.93 11.83 -2.89
N ARG A 237 16.43 12.93 -2.30
CA ARG A 237 17.22 13.96 -2.98
C ARG A 237 18.57 13.47 -3.51
N LEU A 238 19.13 12.42 -2.90
CA LEU A 238 20.43 11.87 -3.27
C LEU A 238 20.36 10.93 -4.49
N GLY A 239 19.16 10.56 -4.94
CA GLY A 239 18.95 9.70 -6.11
C GLY A 239 19.31 8.22 -5.90
N ALA A 240 19.55 7.79 -4.65
CA ALA A 240 19.89 6.39 -4.33
C ALA A 240 18.71 5.42 -4.58
N PHE A 241 17.48 5.90 -4.48
CA PHE A 241 16.26 5.14 -4.74
C PHE A 241 15.17 6.07 -5.29
N ARG A 242 14.19 5.47 -5.98
CA ARG A 242 12.99 6.18 -6.43
C ARG A 242 11.88 5.97 -5.41
N LEU A 243 11.22 7.05 -4.99
CA LEU A 243 10.19 6.99 -3.94
C LEU A 243 8.79 7.14 -4.53
N LEU A 244 7.90 6.18 -4.26
CA LEU A 244 6.47 6.31 -4.50
C LEU A 244 5.74 6.51 -3.17
N VAL A 245 5.03 7.64 -3.05
CA VAL A 245 4.11 7.89 -1.92
C VAL A 245 2.69 7.62 -2.41
N ALA A 246 2.11 6.51 -1.98
CA ALA A 246 0.75 6.11 -2.31
C ALA A 246 -0.15 6.23 -1.06
N VAL A 247 -1.13 7.14 -1.08
CA VAL A 247 -2.02 7.37 0.07
C VAL A 247 -3.48 7.25 -0.35
N ASP A 248 -4.19 6.30 0.24
CA ASP A 248 -5.64 6.20 0.09
C ASP A 248 -6.40 6.96 1.17
N GLY A 249 -7.45 7.66 0.75
CA GLY A 249 -8.29 8.49 1.62
C GLY A 249 -7.58 9.74 2.11
N VAL A 250 -6.79 10.41 1.27
CA VAL A 250 -5.96 11.57 1.67
C VAL A 250 -6.78 12.72 2.29
N ASN A 251 -8.07 12.81 1.97
CA ASN A 251 -9.02 13.76 2.56
C ASN A 251 -9.18 13.61 4.09
N ALA A 252 -8.75 12.50 4.68
CA ALA A 252 -8.68 12.33 6.13
C ALA A 252 -7.68 13.29 6.80
N LEU A 253 -6.60 13.68 6.10
CA LEU A 253 -5.50 14.44 6.69
C LEU A 253 -5.88 15.87 7.05
N TRP A 254 -6.77 16.50 6.27
CA TRP A 254 -7.27 17.86 6.46
C TRP A 254 -8.76 17.90 6.85
N GLY A 255 -9.30 16.75 7.24
CA GLY A 255 -10.68 16.62 7.69
C GLY A 255 -10.84 16.95 9.19
N ARG A 256 -11.86 16.34 9.80
CA ARG A 256 -12.05 16.35 11.26
C ARG A 256 -11.86 14.93 11.78
N THR A 257 -11.38 14.79 13.01
CA THR A 257 -11.21 13.47 13.65
C THR A 257 -12.45 13.14 14.50
N THR A 258 -12.64 11.85 14.81
CA THR A 258 -13.61 11.42 15.84
C THR A 258 -12.97 11.24 17.21
N LEU A 259 -11.66 11.46 17.31
CA LEU A 259 -10.89 11.22 18.52
C LEU A 259 -11.12 12.34 19.52
N LYS A 260 -11.15 11.97 20.79
CA LYS A 260 -11.36 12.88 21.91
C LYS A 260 -10.26 12.69 22.93
N ARG A 261 -9.89 13.77 23.62
CA ARG A 261 -9.00 13.73 24.78
C ARG A 261 -9.76 13.19 25.99
N GLU A 262 -9.05 12.98 27.10
CA GLU A 262 -9.63 12.52 28.37
C GLU A 262 -10.71 13.49 28.91
N ASP A 263 -10.55 14.79 28.65
CA ASP A 263 -11.52 15.85 28.98
C ASP A 263 -12.74 15.92 28.02
N LYS A 264 -12.84 14.96 27.08
CA LYS A 264 -13.86 14.87 26.01
C LYS A 264 -13.79 15.97 24.95
N SER A 265 -12.79 16.84 24.97
CA SER A 265 -12.55 17.81 23.90
C SER A 265 -12.13 17.10 22.60
N PRO A 266 -12.50 17.62 21.42
CA PRO A 266 -12.13 17.02 20.14
C PRO A 266 -10.64 17.23 19.85
N VAL A 267 -9.99 16.22 19.26
CA VAL A 267 -8.60 16.30 18.82
C VAL A 267 -8.52 16.77 17.36
N ALA A 268 -7.71 17.78 17.08
CA ALA A 268 -7.49 18.23 15.70
C ALA A 268 -6.57 17.24 14.94
N PRO A 269 -6.70 17.08 13.61
CA PRO A 269 -5.83 16.19 12.85
C PRO A 269 -4.34 16.54 12.97
N GLU A 270 -4.02 17.83 13.14
CA GLU A 270 -2.64 18.32 13.30
C GLU A 270 -1.97 17.88 14.61
N GLU A 271 -2.79 17.60 15.63
CA GLU A 271 -2.33 17.10 16.92
C GLU A 271 -1.96 15.62 16.83
N LEU A 272 -2.35 14.89 15.79
CA LEU A 272 -1.97 13.49 15.60
C LEU A 272 -0.60 13.40 14.94
N ALA A 273 0.37 12.76 15.60
CA ALA A 273 1.76 12.69 15.14
C ALA A 273 1.91 11.97 13.79
N LEU A 274 1.12 10.91 13.54
CA LEU A 274 1.10 10.21 12.25
C LEU A 274 0.59 11.10 11.11
N VAL A 275 -0.54 11.79 11.33
CA VAL A 275 -1.15 12.69 10.34
C VAL A 275 -0.21 13.86 10.05
N HIS A 276 0.39 14.46 11.08
CA HIS A 276 1.37 15.53 10.93
C HIS A 276 2.58 15.11 10.10
N SER A 277 3.11 13.91 10.36
CA SER A 277 4.25 13.36 9.61
C SER A 277 3.87 13.06 8.16
N LEU A 278 2.68 12.53 7.92
CA LEU A 278 2.20 12.27 6.56
C LEU A 278 1.93 13.55 5.76
N ARG A 279 1.34 14.58 6.38
CA ARG A 279 1.16 15.90 5.76
C ARG A 279 2.49 16.47 5.24
N LYS A 280 3.60 16.24 5.95
CA LYS A 280 4.94 16.64 5.48
C LYS A 280 5.41 15.83 4.27
N MET A 281 5.05 14.55 4.18
CA MET A 281 5.45 13.68 3.06
C MET A 281 4.74 14.07 1.76
N VAL A 282 3.51 14.57 1.87
CA VAL A 282 2.68 14.98 0.73
C VAL A 282 3.07 16.37 0.17
N ARG A 283 3.91 17.13 0.87
CA ARG A 283 4.49 18.37 0.33
C ARG A 283 5.48 18.04 -0.80
N ASN A 284 5.54 18.92 -1.81
CA ASN A 284 6.41 18.80 -2.99
C ASN A 284 7.79 19.49 -2.80
N ASP A 285 8.28 19.59 -1.57
CA ASP A 285 9.58 20.16 -1.19
C ASP A 285 10.75 19.16 -1.32
N TRP A 286 10.53 18.07 -2.05
CA TRP A 286 11.52 17.03 -2.33
C TRP A 286 11.38 16.55 -3.78
N HIS A 287 12.43 15.94 -4.32
CA HIS A 287 12.50 15.39 -5.69
C HIS A 287 13.01 13.94 -5.63
N GLY A 288 13.07 13.24 -6.77
CA GLY A 288 13.46 11.83 -6.80
C GLY A 288 12.30 10.84 -6.61
N GLY A 289 11.05 11.30 -6.77
CA GLY A 289 9.89 10.42 -6.65
C GLY A 289 8.58 11.07 -7.08
N ALA A 290 7.48 10.35 -6.82
CA ALA A 290 6.13 10.76 -7.17
C ALA A 290 5.14 10.52 -6.02
N ILE A 291 4.12 11.36 -5.96
CA ILE A 291 3.07 11.30 -4.94
C ILE A 291 1.75 10.99 -5.64
N VAL A 292 1.16 9.82 -5.35
CA VAL A 292 -0.14 9.40 -5.87
C VAL A 292 -1.13 9.29 -4.72
N LEU A 293 -2.18 10.10 -4.78
CA LEU A 293 -3.18 10.23 -3.75
C LEU A 293 -4.53 9.78 -4.31
N THR A 294 -5.35 9.11 -3.50
CA THR A 294 -6.75 8.87 -3.84
C THR A 294 -7.67 9.57 -2.83
N LEU A 295 -8.74 10.14 -3.35
CA LEU A 295 -9.85 10.62 -2.53
C LEU A 295 -10.84 9.48 -2.29
N SER A 296 -11.34 9.39 -1.07
CA SER A 296 -12.38 8.41 -0.74
C SER A 296 -13.48 9.05 0.10
N GLN A 297 -14.70 8.99 -0.44
CA GLN A 297 -15.92 9.26 0.31
C GLN A 297 -16.19 8.13 1.31
N THR A 298 -15.88 6.88 0.95
CA THR A 298 -16.08 5.73 1.83
C THR A 298 -15.15 5.83 3.03
N GLY A 299 -15.73 5.90 4.23
CA GLY A 299 -14.95 6.06 5.46
C GLY A 299 -14.60 7.49 5.82
N SER A 300 -14.96 8.46 4.97
CA SER A 300 -14.84 9.90 5.27
C SER A 300 -15.68 10.30 6.48
N LEU A 301 -15.19 11.29 7.21
CA LEU A 301 -15.82 11.81 8.41
C LEU A 301 -16.42 13.19 8.11
N PHE A 302 -17.66 13.41 8.54
CA PHE A 302 -18.34 14.71 8.42
C PHE A 302 -18.42 15.26 6.98
N LYS A 303 -18.53 14.38 5.98
CA LYS A 303 -18.71 14.73 4.57
C LYS A 303 -20.02 14.13 4.04
N PRO A 304 -20.73 14.82 3.12
CA PRO A 304 -21.97 14.31 2.57
C PRO A 304 -21.71 13.10 1.67
N ARG A 305 -22.68 12.19 1.61
CA ARG A 305 -22.51 10.91 0.90
C ARG A 305 -22.27 11.06 -0.60
N LYS A 306 -22.81 12.12 -1.20
CA LYS A 306 -22.72 12.39 -2.65
C LYS A 306 -21.48 13.19 -3.04
N ALA A 307 -20.70 13.71 -2.09
CA ALA A 307 -19.50 14.47 -2.42
C ALA A 307 -18.39 13.54 -2.91
N TYR A 308 -17.78 13.92 -4.03
CA TYR A 308 -16.64 13.22 -4.61
C TYR A 308 -15.62 14.16 -5.25
N LEU A 309 -15.93 15.45 -5.37
CA LEU A 309 -15.04 16.43 -5.97
C LEU A 309 -13.88 16.74 -5.02
N PRO A 310 -12.67 17.04 -5.57
CA PRO A 310 -11.50 17.33 -4.75
C PRO A 310 -11.71 18.46 -3.75
N GLN A 311 -12.25 19.59 -4.20
CA GLN A 311 -12.47 20.76 -3.35
C GLN A 311 -13.48 20.49 -2.22
N GLU A 312 -14.52 19.69 -2.47
CA GLU A 312 -15.53 19.33 -1.47
C GLU A 312 -14.96 18.40 -0.39
N LEU A 313 -14.19 17.38 -0.80
CA LEU A 313 -13.64 16.39 0.12
C LEU A 313 -12.43 16.93 0.89
N LEU A 314 -11.51 17.62 0.24
CA LEU A 314 -10.32 18.20 0.86
C LEU A 314 -10.64 19.45 1.69
N GLY A 315 -11.68 20.20 1.32
CA GLY A 315 -11.92 21.54 1.86
C GLY A 315 -10.85 22.54 1.43
N LYS A 316 -10.92 23.77 1.96
CA LYS A 316 -9.96 24.85 1.62
C LYS A 316 -8.53 24.47 2.01
N GLU A 317 -8.32 24.11 3.27
CA GLU A 317 -7.00 23.76 3.83
C GLU A 317 -6.29 22.65 3.04
N GLY A 318 -7.01 21.55 2.74
CA GLY A 318 -6.44 20.44 1.99
C GLY A 318 -6.21 20.76 0.51
N PHE A 319 -7.07 21.58 -0.10
CA PHE A 319 -6.90 22.00 -1.48
C PHE A 319 -5.69 22.93 -1.62
N ASP A 320 -5.58 23.96 -0.77
CA ASP A 320 -4.47 24.92 -0.76
C ASP A 320 -3.13 24.21 -0.45
N ALA A 321 -3.14 23.20 0.43
CA ALA A 321 -1.96 22.42 0.75
C ALA A 321 -1.50 21.52 -0.42
N LEU A 322 -2.42 21.05 -1.26
CA LEU A 322 -2.15 20.17 -2.39
C LEU A 322 -1.91 20.91 -3.70
N ASP A 323 -2.29 22.18 -3.80
CA ASP A 323 -2.11 22.98 -5.01
C ASP A 323 -0.62 23.30 -5.26
N PRO A 324 -0.09 23.16 -6.49
CA PRO A 324 -0.66 22.49 -7.66
C PRO A 324 -0.58 20.95 -7.61
N PHE A 325 -1.62 20.29 -8.15
CA PHE A 325 -1.71 18.84 -8.37
C PHE A 325 -2.41 18.51 -9.69
N ILE A 326 -2.21 17.28 -10.19
CA ILE A 326 -2.86 16.76 -11.40
C ILE A 326 -4.09 15.94 -10.98
N PRO A 327 -5.32 16.44 -11.21
CA PRO A 327 -6.54 15.69 -10.94
C PRO A 327 -6.78 14.63 -12.03
N ILE A 328 -6.98 13.38 -11.63
CA ILE A 328 -7.30 12.26 -12.54
C ILE A 328 -8.67 11.70 -12.16
N LEU A 329 -9.63 11.81 -13.08
CA LEU A 329 -10.99 11.33 -12.88
C LEU A 329 -11.07 9.81 -13.11
N VAL A 330 -11.61 9.09 -12.14
CA VAL A 330 -11.92 7.66 -12.23
C VAL A 330 -13.43 7.49 -12.34
N SER A 331 -13.88 7.31 -13.58
CA SER A 331 -15.28 7.12 -13.96
C SER A 331 -15.75 5.67 -13.80
N ASN A 332 -17.06 5.47 -13.97
CA ASN A 332 -17.69 4.15 -14.11
C ASN A 332 -17.15 3.39 -15.32
N TYR A 333 -17.48 2.10 -15.41
CA TYR A 333 -17.07 1.27 -16.52
C TYR A 333 -17.62 1.78 -17.86
N SER A 334 -16.76 1.79 -18.87
CA SER A 334 -17.21 1.90 -20.26
C SER A 334 -17.97 0.63 -20.68
N PRO A 335 -18.75 0.65 -21.78
CA PRO A 335 -19.40 -0.56 -22.28
C PRO A 335 -18.44 -1.73 -22.50
N LYS A 336 -17.22 -1.44 -22.99
CA LYS A 336 -16.15 -2.44 -23.19
C LYS A 336 -15.61 -3.00 -21.86
N GLU A 337 -15.36 -2.13 -20.88
CA GLU A 337 -14.93 -2.54 -19.53
C GLU A 337 -16.01 -3.39 -18.85
N PHE A 338 -17.28 -3.00 -18.99
CA PHE A 338 -18.41 -3.74 -18.43
C PHE A 338 -18.52 -5.14 -19.03
N GLU A 339 -18.54 -5.27 -20.35
CA GLU A 339 -18.66 -6.56 -21.04
C GLU A 339 -17.51 -7.50 -20.65
N SER A 340 -16.28 -6.99 -20.64
CA SER A 340 -15.11 -7.77 -20.23
C SER A 340 -15.17 -8.21 -18.76
N CYS A 341 -15.69 -7.35 -17.87
CA CYS A 341 -15.90 -7.70 -16.46
C CYS A 341 -16.90 -8.85 -16.29
N ILE A 342 -18.01 -8.80 -17.02
CA ILE A 342 -19.02 -9.87 -17.02
C ILE A 342 -18.42 -11.17 -17.58
N GLN A 343 -17.70 -11.07 -18.70
CA GLN A 343 -17.03 -12.22 -19.30
C GLN A 343 -16.03 -12.88 -18.34
N TYR A 344 -15.25 -12.10 -17.62
CA TYR A 344 -14.33 -12.60 -16.59
C TYR A 344 -15.05 -13.36 -15.46
N TYR A 345 -16.22 -12.89 -15.02
CA TYR A 345 -17.03 -13.61 -14.03
C TYR A 345 -17.69 -14.87 -14.59
N LEU A 346 -18.08 -14.88 -15.87
CA LEU A 346 -18.61 -16.08 -16.54
C LEU A 346 -17.53 -17.14 -16.71
N GLU A 347 -16.31 -16.76 -17.10
CA GLU A 347 -15.16 -17.66 -17.23
C GLU A 347 -14.78 -18.32 -15.90
N ASN A 348 -14.95 -17.58 -14.79
CA ASN A 348 -14.77 -18.10 -13.43
C ASN A 348 -16.00 -18.84 -12.86
N SER A 349 -17.04 -19.05 -13.67
CA SER A 349 -18.32 -19.64 -13.22
C SER A 349 -18.87 -18.96 -11.95
N TRP A 350 -18.72 -17.64 -11.83
CA TRP A 350 -19.15 -16.92 -10.63
C TRP A 350 -20.66 -16.62 -10.65
N LEU A 351 -21.22 -16.44 -11.84
CA LEU A 351 -22.65 -16.18 -12.05
C LEU A 351 -23.37 -17.52 -12.26
N GLN A 352 -24.08 -17.98 -11.22
CA GLN A 352 -24.75 -19.29 -11.17
C GLN A 352 -26.26 -19.23 -11.40
N HIS A 353 -26.82 -18.03 -11.65
CA HIS A 353 -28.26 -17.89 -11.83
C HIS A 353 -28.72 -18.63 -13.10
N GLU A 354 -29.72 -19.49 -12.95
CA GLU A 354 -30.34 -20.20 -14.09
C GLU A 354 -30.98 -19.18 -15.05
N LYS A 355 -30.91 -19.48 -16.36
CA LYS A 355 -31.42 -18.59 -17.40
C LYS A 355 -32.93 -18.42 -17.35
#